data_AF-A0A9W9EE79-F1
#
_entry.id   AF-A0A9W9EE79-F1
#
_cell.length_a   1.000
_cell.length_b   1.000
_cell.length_c   1.000
_cell.angle_alpha   90.00
_cell.angle_beta   90.00
_cell.angle_gamma   90.00
#
_symmetry.space_group_name_H-M   'P 1'
#
loop_
_entity.id
_entity.type
_entity.pdbx_description
1 polymer ?
#
loop_
_entity_poly.entity_id
_entity_poly.type
_entity_poly.pdbx_seq_one_letter_code
_entity_poly.pdbx_strand_id
1 'polypeptide(L)'
;MFTSREGVTLDSIAAPFRRWLFDPVITAPAALLLSGLATYTPDTIVTKFLFPVYALTLAGVLLSLNDYLDKQFANNWISDQTWNWDEEIVVVTGGSDGIGASISKQLIARNPRTRIVIVDYAPLKWQPKQEGARVSYYQCDLSDSNALKSTCEHIRSEVGHPTVLFNNAGLVRGATIMEGSYGDVEATVKTNLIAPMLLAKEFLPEMVKRDHGHIIHTGSLSCVTPPAMIADYAATKAGLLALHEALQLELKNIHKAPRVRLTFGMFCFIRTALVSGHTNVPNFLLPFLQVDTVGEAMVSAVYSGYGSIIYLPGLNRVATTLRGGPEWFFRLVREGTANFRINFRGRQEVDPQTGNMLKA
;
A
#
# COMPACT_ATOMS: atom_id res chain seq x y z
N MET A 1 14.40 -8.56 18.69
CA MET A 1 15.38 -7.53 18.29
C MET A 1 14.59 -6.31 17.84
N PHE A 2 14.73 -5.15 18.51
CA PHE A 2 13.84 -3.98 18.37
C PHE A 2 14.14 -3.07 17.16
N THR A 3 14.93 -3.53 16.20
CA THR A 3 15.37 -2.69 15.07
C THR A 3 14.63 -3.09 13.81
N SER A 4 13.83 -2.18 13.24
CA SER A 4 13.25 -2.38 11.91
C SER A 4 14.36 -2.37 10.85
N ARG A 5 14.08 -2.80 9.61
CA ARG A 5 15.07 -2.80 8.52
C ARG A 5 15.55 -1.38 8.17
N GLU A 6 14.81 -0.37 8.62
CA GLU A 6 15.03 1.07 8.45
C GLU A 6 15.84 1.68 9.60
N GLY A 7 16.21 0.89 10.62
CA GLY A 7 16.92 1.35 11.82
C GLY A 7 15.97 1.83 12.92
N VAL A 8 16.42 2.82 13.70
CA VAL A 8 15.61 3.44 14.76
C VAL A 8 14.77 4.57 14.16
N THR A 9 13.46 4.33 14.08
CA THR A 9 12.44 5.25 13.57
C THR A 9 11.38 5.52 14.63
N LEU A 10 10.58 6.58 14.46
CA LEU A 10 9.47 6.87 15.35
C LEU A 10 8.52 5.67 15.44
N ASP A 11 8.22 5.03 14.31
CA ASP A 11 7.40 3.82 14.30
C ASP A 11 8.02 2.68 15.10
N SER A 12 9.34 2.45 14.97
CA SER A 12 10.03 1.38 15.71
C SER A 12 9.95 1.56 17.22
N ILE A 13 9.84 2.81 17.69
CA ILE A 13 9.65 3.16 19.11
C ILE A 13 8.16 3.14 19.47
N ALA A 14 7.34 3.89 18.73
CA ALA A 14 5.94 4.13 19.02
C ALA A 14 5.06 2.88 18.87
N ALA A 15 5.37 1.97 17.95
CA ALA A 15 4.55 0.77 17.73
C ALA A 15 4.53 -0.17 18.96
N PRO A 16 5.68 -0.50 19.61
CA PRO A 16 5.67 -1.18 20.90
C PRO A 16 4.90 -0.43 21.99
N PHE A 17 5.07 0.89 22.12
CA PHE A 17 4.34 1.69 23.11
C PHE A 17 2.83 1.66 22.86
N ARG A 18 2.38 1.75 21.60
CA ARG A 18 0.96 1.61 21.24
C ARG A 18 0.39 0.26 21.66
N ARG A 19 1.16 -0.83 21.49
CA ARG A 19 0.74 -2.18 21.86
C ARG A 19 0.71 -2.46 23.36
N TRP A 20 1.36 -1.63 24.18
CA TRP A 20 1.42 -1.84 25.64
C TRP A 20 0.65 -0.78 26.42
N LEU A 21 0.95 0.49 26.15
CA LEU A 21 0.42 1.62 26.92
C LEU A 21 -1.02 1.98 26.55
N PHE A 22 -1.45 1.60 25.35
CA PHE A 22 -2.79 1.88 24.83
C PHE A 22 -3.57 0.60 24.51
N ASP A 23 -3.12 -0.55 25.01
CA ASP A 23 -3.90 -1.79 24.88
C ASP A 23 -4.97 -1.83 25.99
N PRO A 24 -6.27 -1.79 25.65
CA PRO A 24 -7.34 -1.86 26.64
C PRO A 24 -7.33 -3.18 27.44
N VAL A 25 -6.77 -4.26 26.88
CA VAL A 25 -6.66 -5.56 27.58
C VAL A 25 -5.65 -5.49 28.73
N ILE A 26 -4.64 -4.62 28.64
CA ILE A 26 -3.62 -4.43 29.68
C ILE A 26 -4.04 -3.30 30.62
N THR A 27 -4.49 -2.18 30.06
CA THR A 27 -4.77 -0.95 30.81
C THR A 27 -6.06 -1.02 31.62
N ALA A 28 -7.11 -1.70 31.13
CA ALA A 28 -8.37 -1.78 31.86
C ALA A 28 -8.27 -2.60 33.17
N PRO A 29 -7.64 -3.79 33.21
CA PRO A 29 -7.40 -4.49 34.48
C PRO A 29 -6.53 -3.70 35.44
N ALA A 30 -5.50 -2.99 34.94
CA ALA A 30 -4.66 -2.12 35.75
C ALA A 30 -5.45 -0.95 36.36
N ALA A 31 -6.36 -0.34 35.59
CA ALA A 31 -7.27 0.70 36.06
C ALA A 31 -8.19 0.19 37.18
N LEU A 32 -8.77 -1.01 37.00
CA LEU A 32 -9.63 -1.64 38.00
C LEU A 32 -8.87 -1.96 39.30
N LEU A 33 -7.65 -2.50 39.18
CA LEU A 33 -6.80 -2.80 40.33
C LEU A 33 -6.44 -1.54 41.12
N LEU A 34 -6.02 -0.47 40.42
CA LEU A 34 -5.68 0.81 41.05
C LEU A 34 -6.90 1.47 41.70
N SER A 35 -8.07 1.34 41.09
CA SER A 35 -9.34 1.82 41.65
C SER A 35 -9.67 1.10 42.96
N GLY A 36 -9.53 -0.24 42.97
CA GLY A 36 -9.70 -1.04 44.18
C GLY A 36 -8.68 -0.72 45.28
N LEU A 37 -7.42 -0.41 44.94
CA LEU A 37 -6.41 0.00 45.93
C LEU A 37 -6.68 1.42 46.46
N ALA A 38 -7.13 2.33 45.59
CA ALA A 38 -7.45 3.71 45.95
C ALA A 38 -8.56 3.81 47.01
N THR A 39 -9.51 2.85 47.06
CA THR A 39 -10.54 2.82 48.11
C THR A 39 -9.98 2.51 49.50
N TYR A 40 -8.83 1.83 49.61
CA TYR A 40 -8.19 1.52 50.89
C TYR A 40 -7.14 2.57 51.31
N THR A 41 -6.56 3.31 50.36
CA THR A 41 -5.50 4.30 50.63
C THR A 41 -5.72 5.63 49.89
N PRO A 42 -6.64 6.49 50.35
CA PRO A 42 -7.09 7.69 49.62
C PRO A 42 -6.01 8.75 49.38
N ASP A 43 -5.08 8.94 50.32
CA ASP A 43 -4.07 10.03 50.28
C ASP A 43 -2.70 9.60 49.72
N THR A 44 -2.66 8.52 48.94
CA THR A 44 -1.39 7.95 48.45
C THR A 44 -1.07 8.33 47.02
N ILE A 45 0.17 8.01 46.61
CA ILE A 45 0.62 8.07 45.22
C ILE A 45 -0.35 7.32 44.26
N VAL A 46 -1.08 6.31 44.75
CA VAL A 46 -2.04 5.51 43.97
C VAL A 46 -3.17 6.36 43.37
N THR A 47 -3.75 7.31 44.12
CA THR A 47 -4.83 8.16 43.62
C THR A 47 -4.33 9.18 42.58
N LYS A 48 -3.06 9.58 42.63
CA LYS A 48 -2.44 10.45 41.62
C LYS A 48 -2.26 9.76 40.27
N PHE A 49 -2.03 8.44 40.25
CA PHE A 49 -1.88 7.67 39.02
C PHE A 49 -3.21 7.15 38.45
N LEU A 50 -4.30 7.25 39.21
CA LEU A 50 -5.61 6.77 38.80
C LEU A 50 -6.13 7.50 37.54
N PHE A 51 -6.11 8.83 37.54
CA PHE A 51 -6.57 9.63 36.39
C PHE A 51 -5.75 9.36 35.11
N PRO A 52 -4.40 9.38 35.13
CA PRO A 52 -3.60 9.01 33.97
C PRO A 52 -3.91 7.62 33.42
N VAL A 53 -4.08 6.61 34.28
CA VAL A 53 -4.38 5.23 33.83
C VAL A 53 -5.77 5.12 33.21
N TYR A 54 -6.77 5.80 33.77
CA TYR A 54 -8.09 5.89 33.13
C TYR A 54 -8.03 6.61 31.78
N ALA A 55 -7.28 7.71 31.68
CA ALA A 55 -7.11 8.44 30.43
C ALA A 55 -6.43 7.58 29.35
N LEU A 56 -5.37 6.84 29.70
CA LEU A 56 -4.70 5.89 28.81
C LEU A 56 -5.62 4.74 28.38
N THR A 57 -6.40 4.19 29.32
CA THR A 57 -7.38 3.14 29.02
C THR A 57 -8.45 3.64 28.06
N LEU A 58 -9.02 4.82 28.30
CA LEU A 58 -10.02 5.43 27.43
C LEU A 58 -9.44 5.70 26.03
N ALA A 59 -8.23 6.27 25.96
CA ALA A 59 -7.54 6.48 24.69
C ALA A 59 -7.30 5.14 23.94
N GLY A 60 -6.88 4.10 24.67
CA GLY A 60 -6.71 2.75 24.13
C GLY A 60 -8.00 2.16 23.56
N VAL A 61 -9.09 2.23 24.33
CA VAL A 61 -10.42 1.79 23.88
C VAL A 61 -10.86 2.54 22.63
N LEU A 62 -10.69 3.87 22.59
CA LEU A 62 -11.07 4.68 21.42
C LEU A 62 -10.22 4.32 20.19
N LEU A 63 -8.92 4.11 20.35
CA LEU A 63 -8.03 3.70 19.25
C LEU A 63 -8.35 2.29 18.75
N SER A 64 -8.55 1.32 19.65
CA SER A 64 -8.93 -0.05 19.29
C SER A 64 -10.31 -0.11 18.63
N LEU A 65 -11.27 0.68 19.12
CA LEU A 65 -12.58 0.80 18.51
C LEU A 65 -12.45 1.41 17.10
N ASN A 66 -11.65 2.45 16.92
CA ASN A 66 -11.42 3.03 15.61
C ASN A 66 -10.78 2.03 14.64
N ASP A 67 -9.74 1.30 15.06
CA ASP A 67 -9.11 0.27 14.22
C ASP A 67 -10.07 -0.88 13.87
N TYR A 68 -10.93 -1.27 14.83
CA TYR A 68 -12.00 -2.23 14.59
C TYR A 68 -13.00 -1.70 13.54
N LEU A 69 -13.49 -0.48 13.71
CA LEU A 69 -14.43 0.13 12.77
C LEU A 69 -13.81 0.28 11.38
N ASP A 70 -12.58 0.78 11.28
CA ASP A 70 -11.85 0.89 10.00
C ASP A 70 -11.80 -0.47 9.28
N LYS A 71 -11.45 -1.54 10.02
CA LYS A 71 -11.45 -2.90 9.49
C LYS A 71 -12.85 -3.32 9.04
N GLN A 72 -13.89 -3.13 9.87
CA GLN A 72 -15.24 -3.57 9.54
C GLN A 72 -15.83 -2.83 8.34
N PHE A 73 -15.61 -1.51 8.24
CA PHE A 73 -16.08 -0.70 7.12
C PHE A 73 -15.34 -1.04 5.82
N ALA A 74 -14.01 -1.20 5.86
CA ALA A 74 -13.22 -1.63 4.71
C ALA A 74 -13.60 -3.04 4.22
N ASN A 75 -14.22 -3.85 5.09
CA ASN A 75 -14.54 -5.25 4.82
C ASN A 75 -16.04 -5.56 4.83
N ASN A 76 -16.89 -4.55 4.66
CA ASN A 76 -18.34 -4.72 4.54
C ASN A 76 -18.97 -5.52 5.68
N TRP A 77 -18.37 -5.53 6.88
CA TRP A 77 -18.78 -6.34 8.03
C TRP A 77 -18.80 -7.86 7.79
N ILE A 78 -18.09 -8.32 6.76
CA ILE A 78 -18.04 -9.73 6.36
C ILE A 78 -16.61 -10.22 6.53
N SER A 79 -16.46 -11.40 7.15
CA SER A 79 -15.21 -12.15 7.14
C SER A 79 -15.22 -13.12 5.97
N ASP A 80 -14.05 -13.34 5.37
CA ASP A 80 -13.88 -14.33 4.33
C ASP A 80 -12.85 -15.38 4.78
N GLN A 81 -13.25 -16.65 4.74
CA GLN A 81 -12.43 -17.81 5.13
C GLN A 81 -12.25 -18.78 3.96
N THR A 82 -12.66 -18.43 2.74
CA THR A 82 -12.62 -19.34 1.58
C THR A 82 -11.27 -19.37 0.86
N TRP A 83 -10.28 -18.61 1.34
CA TRP A 83 -8.95 -18.52 0.74
C TRP A 83 -8.20 -19.86 0.77
N ASN A 84 -7.89 -20.38 -0.42
CA ASN A 84 -7.04 -21.56 -0.58
C ASN A 84 -5.84 -21.20 -1.46
N TRP A 85 -4.72 -20.86 -0.82
CA TRP A 85 -3.49 -20.37 -1.46
C TRP A 85 -2.86 -21.31 -2.50
N ASP A 86 -3.23 -22.59 -2.52
CA ASP A 86 -2.79 -23.54 -3.54
C ASP A 86 -3.56 -23.40 -4.87
N GLU A 87 -4.76 -22.81 -4.81
CA GLU A 87 -5.67 -22.56 -5.93
C GLU A 87 -5.67 -21.09 -6.38
N GLU A 88 -5.18 -20.18 -5.53
CA GLU A 88 -5.11 -18.76 -5.87
C GLU A 88 -4.14 -18.46 -7.02
N ILE A 89 -4.54 -17.53 -7.87
CA ILE A 89 -3.75 -17.00 -8.99
C ILE A 89 -3.49 -15.52 -8.72
N VAL A 90 -2.22 -15.18 -8.53
CA VAL A 90 -1.77 -13.85 -8.13
C VAL A 90 -1.03 -13.17 -9.28
N VAL A 91 -1.62 -12.12 -9.85
CA VAL A 91 -0.95 -11.28 -10.85
C VAL A 91 -0.19 -10.16 -10.14
N VAL A 92 1.11 -10.01 -10.43
CA VAL A 92 1.96 -8.94 -9.93
C VAL A 92 2.52 -8.13 -11.10
N THR A 93 2.10 -6.88 -11.23
CA THR A 93 2.67 -5.98 -12.23
C THR A 93 3.96 -5.34 -11.72
N GLY A 94 4.95 -5.16 -12.59
CA GLY A 94 6.26 -4.63 -12.20
C GLY A 94 7.07 -5.60 -11.32
N GLY A 95 6.89 -6.91 -11.53
CA GLY A 95 7.46 -7.97 -10.68
C GLY A 95 8.92 -8.34 -10.99
N SER A 96 9.54 -7.76 -12.02
CA SER A 96 10.92 -8.09 -12.40
C SER A 96 11.97 -7.48 -11.46
N ASP A 97 11.61 -6.44 -10.70
CA ASP A 97 12.52 -5.73 -9.79
C ASP A 97 11.76 -5.03 -8.64
N GLY A 98 12.49 -4.43 -7.69
CA GLY A 98 11.93 -3.58 -6.64
C GLY A 98 10.81 -4.23 -5.83
N ILE A 99 9.75 -3.47 -5.57
CA ILE A 99 8.64 -3.89 -4.68
C ILE A 99 7.93 -5.12 -5.24
N GLY A 100 7.68 -5.17 -6.55
CA GLY A 100 7.00 -6.30 -7.18
C GLY A 100 7.83 -7.58 -7.10
N ALA A 101 9.16 -7.50 -7.25
CA ALA A 101 10.04 -8.65 -7.04
C ALA A 101 10.02 -9.12 -5.59
N SER A 102 10.02 -8.20 -4.61
CA SER A 102 9.91 -8.57 -3.20
C SER A 102 8.56 -9.22 -2.88
N ILE A 103 7.44 -8.64 -3.33
CA ILE A 103 6.10 -9.23 -3.20
C ILE A 103 6.11 -10.66 -3.74
N SER A 104 6.60 -10.85 -4.97
CA SER A 104 6.62 -12.17 -5.63
C SER A 104 7.45 -13.18 -4.83
N LYS A 105 8.66 -12.80 -4.39
CA LYS A 105 9.52 -13.67 -3.56
C LYS A 105 8.89 -14.03 -2.22
N GLN A 106 8.19 -13.09 -1.61
CA GLN A 106 7.51 -13.31 -0.32
C GLN A 106 6.26 -14.18 -0.46
N LEU A 107 5.52 -14.05 -1.57
CA LEU A 107 4.42 -14.96 -1.90
C LEU A 107 4.94 -16.41 -2.03
N ILE A 108 6.02 -16.61 -2.80
CA ILE A 108 6.66 -17.93 -2.95
C ILE A 108 7.15 -18.47 -1.60
N ALA A 109 7.77 -17.61 -0.78
CA ALA A 109 8.28 -18.00 0.53
C ALA A 109 7.16 -18.43 1.52
N ARG A 110 5.97 -17.84 1.40
CA ARG A 110 4.80 -18.21 2.23
C ARG A 110 4.10 -19.47 1.73
N ASN A 111 3.89 -19.58 0.42
CA ASN A 111 3.34 -20.78 -0.19
C ASN A 111 3.90 -20.96 -1.62
N PRO A 112 4.83 -21.90 -1.85
CA PRO A 112 5.38 -22.17 -3.18
C PRO A 112 4.32 -22.63 -4.20
N ARG A 113 3.20 -23.20 -3.75
CA ARG A 113 2.16 -23.73 -4.65
C ARG A 113 1.25 -22.65 -5.23
N THR A 114 1.24 -21.44 -4.67
CA THR A 114 0.51 -20.30 -5.23
C THR A 114 1.00 -20.02 -6.65
N ARG A 115 0.06 -19.88 -7.58
CA ARG A 115 0.37 -19.51 -8.97
C ARG A 115 0.63 -18.01 -9.04
N ILE A 116 1.85 -17.63 -9.36
CA ILE A 116 2.27 -16.22 -9.46
C ILE A 116 2.51 -15.88 -10.92
N VAL A 117 1.86 -14.83 -11.39
CA VAL A 117 1.96 -14.32 -12.75
C VAL A 117 2.61 -12.95 -12.69
N ILE A 118 3.81 -12.83 -13.24
CA ILE A 118 4.55 -11.57 -13.30
C ILE A 118 4.29 -10.92 -14.65
N VAL A 119 3.86 -9.66 -14.63
CA VAL A 119 3.69 -8.84 -15.84
C VAL A 119 4.62 -7.64 -15.73
N ASP A 120 5.58 -7.50 -16.62
CA ASP A 120 6.54 -6.39 -16.57
C ASP A 120 7.08 -6.06 -17.97
N TYR A 121 7.45 -4.81 -18.22
CA TYR A 121 8.11 -4.41 -19.45
C TYR A 121 9.56 -4.93 -19.49
N ALA A 122 10.20 -5.01 -18.31
CA ALA A 122 11.58 -5.42 -18.15
C ALA A 122 11.70 -6.95 -18.01
N PRO A 123 12.77 -7.56 -18.54
CA PRO A 123 13.02 -8.98 -18.38
C PRO A 123 13.16 -9.36 -16.91
N LEU A 124 12.70 -10.56 -16.56
CA LEU A 124 12.76 -11.08 -15.20
C LEU A 124 14.22 -11.28 -14.76
N LYS A 125 14.64 -10.60 -13.69
CA LYS A 125 16.04 -10.59 -13.20
C LYS A 125 16.34 -11.60 -12.09
N TRP A 126 15.34 -12.39 -11.69
CA TRP A 126 15.46 -13.33 -10.58
C TRP A 126 14.71 -14.61 -10.91
N GLN A 127 15.11 -15.71 -10.31
CA GLN A 127 14.45 -17.00 -10.48
C GLN A 127 13.89 -17.49 -9.13
N PRO A 128 12.74 -18.16 -9.12
CA PRO A 128 12.25 -18.83 -7.92
C PRO A 128 13.26 -19.90 -7.51
N LYS A 129 13.68 -19.89 -6.24
CA LYS A 129 14.62 -20.87 -5.71
C LYS A 129 13.92 -22.03 -4.98
N GLN A 130 12.69 -21.82 -4.54
CA GLN A 130 11.93 -22.84 -3.83
C GLN A 130 11.39 -23.89 -4.80
N GLU A 131 11.53 -25.15 -4.42
CA GLU A 131 10.93 -26.28 -5.13
C GLU A 131 9.40 -26.16 -5.12
N GLY A 132 8.78 -26.50 -6.25
CA GLY A 132 7.33 -26.40 -6.43
C GLY A 132 6.79 -25.00 -6.73
N ALA A 133 7.66 -23.97 -6.78
CA ALA A 133 7.27 -22.61 -7.14
C ALA A 133 6.64 -22.54 -8.54
N ARG A 134 5.43 -21.98 -8.64
CA ARG A 134 4.70 -21.82 -9.90
C ARG A 134 4.71 -20.36 -10.35
N VAL A 135 5.71 -19.98 -11.13
CA VAL A 135 5.88 -18.59 -11.62
C VAL A 135 5.79 -18.56 -13.14
N SER A 136 4.83 -17.79 -13.67
CA SER A 136 4.75 -17.43 -15.09
C SER A 136 5.17 -15.98 -15.28
N TYR A 137 5.82 -15.68 -16.41
CA TYR A 137 6.26 -14.32 -16.73
C TYR A 137 5.75 -13.93 -18.12
N TYR A 138 5.14 -12.74 -18.19
CA TYR A 138 4.68 -12.13 -19.43
C TYR A 138 5.36 -10.76 -19.58
N GLN A 139 6.13 -10.60 -20.66
CA GLN A 139 6.71 -9.32 -21.00
C GLN A 139 5.65 -8.43 -21.65
N CYS A 140 5.28 -7.33 -21.01
CA CYS A 140 4.23 -6.42 -21.50
C CYS A 140 4.54 -4.99 -21.08
N ASP A 141 4.51 -4.07 -22.04
CA ASP A 141 4.39 -2.64 -21.76
C ASP A 141 2.92 -2.35 -21.40
N LEU A 142 2.68 -1.96 -20.16
CA LEU A 142 1.34 -1.66 -19.66
C LEU A 142 0.80 -0.32 -20.17
N SER A 143 1.63 0.52 -20.79
CA SER A 143 1.17 1.74 -21.44
C SER A 143 0.44 1.48 -22.76
N ASP A 144 0.70 0.33 -23.40
CA ASP A 144 -0.01 -0.14 -24.60
C ASP A 144 -1.24 -0.97 -24.21
N SER A 145 -2.44 -0.40 -24.45
CA SER A 145 -3.71 -1.04 -24.12
C SER A 145 -3.97 -2.33 -24.91
N ASN A 146 -3.46 -2.45 -26.14
CA ASN A 146 -3.63 -3.66 -26.96
C ASN A 146 -2.73 -4.78 -26.43
N ALA A 147 -1.47 -4.47 -26.11
CA ALA A 147 -0.55 -5.42 -25.50
C ALA A 147 -1.06 -5.90 -24.14
N LEU A 148 -1.59 -4.98 -23.31
CA LEU A 148 -2.21 -5.30 -22.03
C LEU A 148 -3.38 -6.27 -22.21
N LYS A 149 -4.31 -5.98 -23.14
CA LYS A 149 -5.47 -6.84 -23.41
C LYS A 149 -5.04 -8.24 -23.86
N SER A 150 -4.14 -8.32 -24.84
CA SER A 150 -3.63 -9.60 -25.35
C SER A 150 -2.93 -10.41 -24.24
N THR A 151 -2.15 -9.76 -23.39
CA THR A 151 -1.50 -10.39 -22.24
C THR A 151 -2.54 -10.93 -21.23
N CYS A 152 -3.60 -10.17 -20.95
CA CYS A 152 -4.67 -10.63 -20.06
C CYS A 152 -5.42 -11.84 -20.63
N GLU A 153 -5.63 -11.89 -21.95
CA GLU A 153 -6.20 -13.04 -22.64
C GLU A 153 -5.31 -14.28 -22.49
N HIS A 154 -3.99 -14.15 -22.72
CA HIS A 154 -3.04 -15.25 -22.52
C HIS A 154 -2.99 -15.75 -21.07
N ILE A 155 -3.00 -14.84 -20.09
CA ILE A 155 -3.03 -15.22 -18.66
C ILE A 155 -4.28 -16.07 -18.37
N ARG A 156 -5.45 -15.67 -18.87
CA ARG A 156 -6.69 -16.41 -18.66
C ARG A 156 -6.69 -17.78 -19.33
N SER A 157 -6.12 -17.90 -20.54
CA SER A 157 -6.10 -19.17 -21.26
C SER A 157 -5.06 -20.16 -20.71
N GLU A 158 -3.87 -19.67 -20.32
CA GLU A 158 -2.74 -20.51 -19.93
C GLU A 158 -2.69 -20.80 -18.43
N VAL A 159 -3.05 -19.82 -17.59
CA VAL A 159 -2.94 -19.92 -16.13
C VAL A 159 -4.32 -20.05 -15.48
N GLY A 160 -5.29 -19.30 -15.96
CA GLY A 160 -6.66 -19.25 -15.44
C GLY A 160 -7.05 -17.85 -14.97
N HIS A 161 -8.13 -17.75 -14.20
CA HIS A 161 -8.67 -16.48 -13.75
C HIS A 161 -7.96 -15.98 -12.48
N PRO A 162 -7.30 -14.81 -12.51
CA PRO A 162 -6.67 -14.23 -11.33
C PRO A 162 -7.66 -13.98 -10.20
N THR A 163 -7.25 -14.29 -8.99
CA THR A 163 -8.00 -13.98 -7.75
C THR A 163 -7.36 -12.83 -6.99
N VAL A 164 -6.07 -12.57 -7.21
CA VAL A 164 -5.36 -11.43 -6.61
C VAL A 164 -4.66 -10.62 -7.69
N LEU A 165 -4.81 -9.30 -7.66
CA LEU A 165 -4.13 -8.36 -8.57
C LEU A 165 -3.33 -7.32 -7.78
N PHE A 166 -2.01 -7.37 -7.89
CA PHE A 166 -1.12 -6.30 -7.43
C PHE A 166 -0.82 -5.33 -8.57
N ASN A 167 -1.51 -4.19 -8.56
CA ASN A 167 -1.21 -3.01 -9.38
C ASN A 167 -0.01 -2.28 -8.80
N ASN A 168 1.19 -2.80 -9.09
CA ASN A 168 2.46 -2.32 -8.55
C ASN A 168 3.34 -1.62 -9.59
N ALA A 169 3.23 -1.96 -10.88
CA ALA A 169 3.96 -1.29 -11.93
C ALA A 169 3.73 0.22 -11.87
N GLY A 170 4.82 0.97 -12.06
CA GLY A 170 4.74 2.42 -12.13
C GLY A 170 6.05 3.06 -12.56
N LEU A 171 5.95 4.30 -12.99
CA LEU A 171 7.08 5.13 -13.40
C LEU A 171 6.93 6.55 -12.85
N VAL A 172 8.07 7.23 -12.67
CA VAL A 172 8.16 8.64 -12.26
C VAL A 172 9.32 9.26 -13.04
N ARG A 173 9.12 10.48 -13.56
CA ARG A 173 10.11 11.15 -14.42
C ARG A 173 10.99 12.13 -13.66
N GLY A 174 10.41 12.89 -12.74
CA GLY A 174 11.15 13.89 -11.98
C GLY A 174 11.39 15.19 -12.73
N ALA A 175 10.37 15.67 -13.45
CA ALA A 175 10.40 16.94 -14.17
C ALA A 175 9.18 17.78 -13.79
N THR A 176 9.29 19.11 -13.90
CA THR A 176 8.09 19.95 -13.80
C THR A 176 7.16 19.70 -15.00
N ILE A 177 5.87 20.02 -14.86
CA ILE A 177 4.91 19.92 -15.97
C ILE A 177 5.34 20.77 -17.18
N MET A 178 6.04 21.88 -16.94
CA MET A 178 6.54 22.73 -18.01
C MET A 178 7.71 22.13 -18.79
N GLU A 179 8.52 21.30 -18.12
CA GLU A 179 9.74 20.72 -18.70
C GLU A 179 9.54 19.31 -19.25
N GLY A 180 8.61 18.55 -18.67
CA GLY A 180 8.28 17.20 -19.13
C GLY A 180 7.68 17.21 -20.54
N SER A 181 8.03 16.20 -21.34
CA SER A 181 7.44 16.04 -22.67
C SER A 181 5.99 15.56 -22.59
N TYR A 182 5.23 15.70 -23.68
CA TYR A 182 3.90 15.10 -23.79
C TYR A 182 3.96 13.58 -23.60
N GLY A 183 4.94 12.91 -24.23
CA GLY A 183 5.17 11.48 -24.07
C GLY A 183 5.43 11.08 -22.62
N ASP A 184 6.16 11.88 -21.85
CA ASP A 184 6.41 11.62 -20.42
C ASP A 184 5.10 11.60 -19.61
N VAL A 185 4.27 12.62 -19.80
CA VAL A 185 2.96 12.73 -19.13
C VAL A 185 2.06 11.58 -19.53
N GLU A 186 1.97 11.27 -20.82
CA GLU A 186 1.19 10.15 -21.32
C GLU A 186 1.67 8.81 -20.73
N ALA A 187 2.97 8.55 -20.73
CA ALA A 187 3.54 7.33 -20.17
C ALA A 187 3.20 7.19 -18.67
N THR A 188 3.37 8.27 -17.90
CA THR A 188 3.04 8.30 -16.46
C THR A 188 1.55 8.00 -16.25
N VAL A 189 0.65 8.65 -16.98
CA VAL A 189 -0.81 8.46 -16.85
C VAL A 189 -1.23 7.06 -17.31
N LYS A 190 -0.77 6.62 -18.48
CA LYS A 190 -1.09 5.31 -19.04
C LYS A 190 -0.64 4.18 -18.09
N THR A 191 0.60 4.24 -17.59
CA THR A 191 1.16 3.18 -16.73
C THR A 191 0.60 3.21 -15.31
N ASN A 192 0.53 4.38 -14.67
CA ASN A 192 0.24 4.46 -13.24
C ASN A 192 -1.26 4.49 -12.92
N LEU A 193 -2.11 4.86 -13.88
CA LEU A 193 -3.55 5.06 -13.67
C LEU A 193 -4.41 4.26 -14.64
N ILE A 194 -4.21 4.41 -15.95
CA ILE A 194 -5.05 3.74 -16.95
C ILE A 194 -4.83 2.23 -16.92
N ALA A 195 -3.58 1.75 -16.83
CA ALA A 195 -3.30 0.32 -16.77
C ALA A 195 -3.95 -0.37 -15.56
N PRO A 196 -3.89 0.14 -14.31
CA PRO A 196 -4.67 -0.39 -13.21
C PRO A 196 -6.19 -0.47 -13.48
N MET A 197 -6.77 0.53 -14.14
CA MET A 197 -8.19 0.52 -14.52
C MET A 197 -8.49 -0.56 -15.56
N LEU A 198 -7.63 -0.72 -16.57
CA LEU A 198 -7.78 -1.74 -17.60
C LEU A 198 -7.56 -3.15 -17.05
N LEU A 199 -6.58 -3.36 -16.18
CA LEU A 199 -6.37 -4.64 -15.50
C LEU A 199 -7.54 -5.01 -14.60
N ALA A 200 -8.12 -4.04 -13.89
CA ALA A 200 -9.37 -4.25 -13.16
C ALA A 200 -10.49 -4.63 -14.13
N LYS A 201 -10.65 -3.92 -15.25
CA LYS A 201 -11.65 -4.26 -16.29
C LYS A 201 -11.49 -5.71 -16.81
N GLU A 202 -10.26 -6.21 -16.94
CA GLU A 202 -9.97 -7.54 -17.47
C GLU A 202 -10.14 -8.68 -16.46
N PHE A 203 -9.85 -8.45 -15.17
CA PHE A 203 -9.83 -9.52 -14.16
C PHE A 203 -10.97 -9.45 -13.14
N LEU A 204 -11.50 -8.25 -12.86
CA LEU A 204 -12.57 -8.06 -11.89
C LEU A 204 -13.88 -8.81 -12.21
N PRO A 205 -14.33 -8.97 -13.48
CA PRO A 205 -15.60 -9.63 -13.76
C PRO A 205 -15.71 -11.04 -13.17
N GLU A 206 -14.64 -11.84 -13.21
CA GLU A 206 -14.65 -13.18 -12.63
C GLU A 206 -14.54 -13.14 -11.09
N MET A 207 -13.78 -12.19 -10.52
CA MET A 207 -13.75 -11.97 -9.07
C MET A 207 -15.14 -11.64 -8.51
N VAL A 208 -15.88 -10.77 -9.21
CA VAL A 208 -17.26 -10.40 -8.89
C VAL A 208 -18.19 -11.60 -9.00
N LYS A 209 -18.11 -12.35 -10.10
CA LYS A 209 -18.95 -13.54 -10.33
C LYS A 209 -18.77 -14.59 -9.23
N ARG A 210 -17.55 -14.73 -8.69
CA ARG A 210 -17.24 -15.66 -7.60
C ARG A 210 -17.43 -15.07 -6.21
N ASP A 211 -17.68 -13.76 -6.11
CA ASP A 211 -17.58 -13.00 -4.85
C ASP A 211 -16.29 -13.39 -4.09
N HIS A 212 -15.17 -13.41 -4.80
CA HIS A 212 -13.85 -13.80 -4.27
C HIS A 212 -12.75 -13.09 -5.06
N GLY A 213 -11.94 -12.33 -4.35
CA GLY A 213 -10.74 -11.73 -4.93
C GLY A 213 -10.20 -10.55 -4.15
N HIS A 214 -9.02 -10.08 -4.52
CA HIS A 214 -8.35 -8.96 -3.84
C HIS A 214 -7.54 -8.12 -4.82
N ILE A 215 -7.86 -6.82 -4.92
CA ILE A 215 -7.09 -5.86 -5.71
C ILE A 215 -6.24 -4.99 -4.79
N ILE A 216 -4.95 -4.91 -5.07
CA ILE A 216 -3.99 -4.15 -4.27
C ILE A 216 -3.34 -3.10 -5.15
N HIS A 217 -3.36 -1.86 -4.71
CA HIS A 217 -2.73 -0.74 -5.40
C HIS A 217 -1.49 -0.28 -4.64
N THR A 218 -0.35 -0.20 -5.33
CA THR A 218 0.84 0.49 -4.82
C THR A 218 0.64 2.00 -5.00
N GLY A 219 0.13 2.65 -3.96
CA GLY A 219 -0.07 4.09 -3.87
C GLY A 219 1.21 4.84 -3.47
N SER A 220 1.02 6.07 -3.00
CA SER A 220 2.09 6.94 -2.50
C SER A 220 1.50 8.06 -1.65
N LEU A 221 2.24 8.51 -0.63
CA LEU A 221 1.86 9.70 0.15
C LEU A 221 1.73 10.96 -0.73
N SER A 222 2.33 10.97 -1.93
CA SER A 222 2.17 12.06 -2.89
C SER A 222 0.72 12.28 -3.35
N CYS A 223 -0.19 11.32 -3.15
CA CYS A 223 -1.61 11.54 -3.44
C CYS A 223 -2.29 12.56 -2.50
N VAL A 224 -1.67 12.83 -1.34
CA VAL A 224 -2.17 13.78 -0.34
C VAL A 224 -1.20 14.97 -0.21
N THR A 225 0.10 14.71 -0.04
CA THR A 225 1.14 15.74 0.11
C THR A 225 2.20 15.60 -0.99
N PRO A 226 1.92 16.07 -2.21
CA PRO A 226 2.84 15.94 -3.32
C PRO A 226 4.02 16.92 -3.20
N PRO A 227 5.27 16.47 -3.34
CA PRO A 227 6.41 17.35 -3.56
C PRO A 227 6.38 17.94 -4.98
N ALA A 228 7.12 19.04 -5.17
CA ALA A 228 7.37 19.61 -6.49
C ALA A 228 8.09 18.61 -7.42
N MET A 229 8.04 18.87 -8.73
CA MET A 229 8.68 18.05 -9.79
C MET A 229 8.10 16.65 -10.06
N ILE A 230 6.99 16.28 -9.42
CA ILE A 230 6.30 15.00 -9.69
C ILE A 230 4.79 15.18 -9.81
N ALA A 231 4.33 16.31 -10.36
CA ALA A 231 2.92 16.66 -10.40
C ALA A 231 2.09 15.67 -11.25
N ASP A 232 2.62 15.21 -12.37
CA ASP A 232 2.02 14.15 -13.21
C ASP A 232 1.85 12.85 -12.41
N TYR A 233 2.93 12.39 -11.77
CA TYR A 233 2.92 11.20 -10.93
C TYR A 233 1.95 11.34 -9.75
N ALA A 234 1.97 12.46 -9.04
CA ALA A 234 1.07 12.74 -7.93
C ALA A 234 -0.39 12.73 -8.37
N ALA A 235 -0.71 13.32 -9.53
CA ALA A 235 -2.04 13.27 -10.11
C ALA A 235 -2.48 11.82 -10.37
N THR A 236 -1.60 10.98 -10.92
CA THR A 236 -1.93 9.55 -11.12
C THR A 236 -2.16 8.80 -9.81
N LYS A 237 -1.37 9.06 -8.76
CA LYS A 237 -1.55 8.40 -7.46
C LYS A 237 -2.78 8.89 -6.71
N ALA A 238 -3.17 10.15 -6.87
CA ALA A 238 -4.45 10.67 -6.40
C ALA A 238 -5.63 10.06 -7.17
N GLY A 239 -5.54 9.94 -8.50
CA GLY A 239 -6.53 9.24 -9.31
C GLY A 239 -6.67 7.76 -8.94
N LEU A 240 -5.57 7.09 -8.60
CA LEU A 240 -5.56 5.69 -8.17
C LEU A 240 -6.24 5.50 -6.81
N LEU A 241 -6.08 6.46 -5.88
CA LEU A 241 -6.81 6.47 -4.62
C LEU A 241 -8.31 6.66 -4.84
N ALA A 242 -8.69 7.62 -5.70
CA ALA A 242 -10.09 7.83 -6.05
C ALA A 242 -10.72 6.60 -6.72
N LEU A 243 -9.97 5.92 -7.61
CA LEU A 243 -10.38 4.63 -8.19
C LEU A 243 -10.62 3.58 -7.10
N HIS A 244 -9.70 3.45 -6.14
CA HIS A 244 -9.82 2.49 -5.04
C HIS A 244 -11.10 2.72 -4.21
N GLU A 245 -11.37 3.98 -3.82
CA GLU A 245 -12.53 4.35 -3.01
C GLU A 245 -13.85 4.15 -3.79
N ALA A 246 -13.90 4.58 -5.05
CA ALA A 246 -15.08 4.40 -5.89
C ALA A 246 -15.36 2.91 -6.17
N LEU A 247 -14.31 2.13 -6.47
CA LEU A 247 -14.45 0.71 -6.78
C LEU A 247 -14.93 -0.10 -5.57
N GLN A 248 -14.53 0.26 -4.34
CA GLN A 248 -15.09 -0.34 -3.13
C GLN A 248 -16.62 -0.15 -3.06
N LEU A 249 -17.12 1.03 -3.40
CA LEU A 249 -18.54 1.32 -3.42
C LEU A 249 -19.27 0.58 -4.55
N GLU A 250 -18.66 0.46 -5.73
CA GLU A 250 -19.20 -0.31 -6.85
C GLU A 250 -19.34 -1.80 -6.49
N LEU A 251 -18.30 -2.40 -5.91
CA LEU A 251 -18.31 -3.81 -5.52
C LEU A 251 -19.40 -4.12 -4.50
N LYS A 252 -19.54 -3.27 -3.48
CA LYS A 252 -20.57 -3.43 -2.45
C LYS A 252 -21.98 -3.18 -3.00
N ASN A 253 -22.18 -2.04 -3.66
CA ASN A 253 -23.52 -1.50 -3.90
C ASN A 253 -24.09 -1.86 -5.27
N ILE A 254 -23.24 -1.97 -6.30
CA ILE A 254 -23.63 -2.24 -7.68
C ILE A 254 -23.49 -3.73 -7.98
N HIS A 255 -22.30 -4.29 -7.78
CA HIS A 255 -21.99 -5.67 -8.13
C HIS A 255 -22.42 -6.70 -7.09
N LYS A 256 -22.76 -6.25 -5.87
CA LYS A 256 -23.14 -7.13 -4.74
C LYS A 256 -22.10 -8.21 -4.44
N ALA A 257 -20.82 -7.86 -4.59
CA ALA A 257 -19.68 -8.74 -4.34
C ALA A 257 -18.85 -8.21 -3.15
N PRO A 258 -19.38 -8.27 -1.91
CA PRO A 258 -18.76 -7.62 -0.76
C PRO A 258 -17.50 -8.34 -0.25
N ARG A 259 -17.20 -9.57 -0.71
CA ARG A 259 -15.98 -10.30 -0.36
C ARG A 259 -14.83 -10.01 -1.31
N VAL A 260 -15.06 -9.36 -2.45
CA VAL A 260 -13.96 -8.82 -3.26
C VAL A 260 -13.34 -7.64 -2.51
N ARG A 261 -12.08 -7.80 -2.08
CA ARG A 261 -11.38 -6.85 -1.22
C ARG A 261 -10.53 -5.89 -2.02
N LEU A 262 -10.26 -4.73 -1.44
CA LEU A 262 -9.26 -3.81 -1.95
C LEU A 262 -8.26 -3.43 -0.87
N THR A 263 -7.01 -3.22 -1.26
CA THR A 263 -5.98 -2.67 -0.38
C THR A 263 -5.20 -1.58 -1.08
N PHE A 264 -4.92 -0.50 -0.35
CA PHE A 264 -4.17 0.63 -0.87
C PHE A 264 -2.90 0.86 -0.04
N GLY A 265 -1.75 0.82 -0.69
CA GLY A 265 -0.46 1.09 -0.07
C GLY A 265 -0.15 2.59 -0.04
N MET A 266 -0.25 3.23 1.11
CA MET A 266 0.11 4.64 1.32
C MET A 266 1.56 4.76 1.82
N PHE A 267 2.50 4.68 0.89
CA PHE A 267 3.93 4.60 1.21
C PHE A 267 4.66 5.94 1.04
N CYS A 268 5.64 6.19 1.91
CA CYS A 268 6.66 7.22 1.72
C CYS A 268 7.78 6.76 0.77
N PHE A 269 8.87 7.51 0.68
CA PHE A 269 10.02 7.18 -0.15
C PHE A 269 10.56 5.77 0.14
N ILE A 270 10.66 4.96 -0.90
CA ILE A 270 11.14 3.58 -0.84
C ILE A 270 12.50 3.53 -1.53
N ARG A 271 13.47 2.83 -0.95
CA ARG A 271 14.78 2.60 -1.54
C ARG A 271 14.66 1.69 -2.77
N THR A 272 14.38 2.30 -3.91
CA THR A 272 14.25 1.62 -5.21
C THR A 272 15.07 2.38 -6.24
N ALA A 273 15.31 1.76 -7.39
CA ALA A 273 15.98 2.44 -8.50
C ALA A 273 15.24 3.71 -9.00
N LEU A 274 13.96 3.89 -8.65
CA LEU A 274 13.16 5.06 -9.04
C LEU A 274 13.51 6.34 -8.27
N VAL A 275 14.09 6.21 -7.06
CA VAL A 275 14.30 7.33 -6.14
C VAL A 275 15.72 7.28 -5.61
N SER A 276 16.45 8.39 -5.78
CA SER A 276 17.77 8.58 -5.18
C SER A 276 17.85 9.94 -4.47
N GLY A 277 18.73 10.05 -3.48
CA GLY A 277 18.91 11.27 -2.70
C GLY A 277 18.45 11.13 -1.25
N HIS A 278 18.27 12.26 -0.57
CA HIS A 278 17.94 12.32 0.85
C HIS A 278 16.85 13.37 1.08
N THR A 279 15.98 13.09 2.04
CA THR A 279 15.02 14.07 2.54
C THR A 279 15.74 15.04 3.48
N ASN A 280 15.30 16.29 3.52
CA ASN A 280 15.70 17.24 4.57
C ASN A 280 14.96 16.99 5.91
N VAL A 281 14.08 15.99 5.94
CA VAL A 281 13.39 15.52 7.14
C VAL A 281 14.23 14.44 7.81
N PRO A 282 14.36 14.44 9.15
CA PRO A 282 15.09 13.41 9.87
C PRO A 282 14.58 12.00 9.53
N ASN A 283 15.50 11.06 9.29
CA ASN A 283 15.19 9.65 9.04
C ASN A 283 14.35 9.01 10.16
N PHE A 284 14.43 9.58 11.37
CA PHE A 284 13.58 9.18 12.49
C PHE A 284 12.08 9.35 12.20
N LEU A 285 11.67 10.44 11.56
CA LEU A 285 10.25 10.74 11.29
C LEU A 285 9.79 10.20 9.93
N LEU A 286 10.65 10.30 8.91
CA LEU A 286 10.29 9.99 7.53
C LEU A 286 11.42 9.15 6.89
N PRO A 287 11.56 7.88 7.31
CA PRO A 287 12.62 7.00 6.83
C PRO A 287 12.43 6.62 5.36
N PHE A 288 13.54 6.36 4.69
CA PHE A 288 13.51 5.63 3.42
C PHE A 288 13.24 4.16 3.69
N LEU A 289 12.05 3.70 3.29
CA LEU A 289 11.59 2.33 3.52
C LEU A 289 12.40 1.33 2.70
N GLN A 290 12.68 0.17 3.28
CA GLN A 290 13.23 -0.95 2.53
C GLN A 290 12.14 -1.62 1.69
N VAL A 291 12.53 -2.10 0.51
CA VAL A 291 11.63 -2.77 -0.42
C VAL A 291 10.94 -3.96 0.23
N ASP A 292 11.68 -4.74 1.02
CA ASP A 292 11.16 -5.93 1.69
C ASP A 292 10.14 -5.61 2.78
N THR A 293 10.28 -4.48 3.48
CA THR A 293 9.28 -4.03 4.47
C THR A 293 7.95 -3.71 3.80
N VAL A 294 7.99 -3.04 2.64
CA VAL A 294 6.78 -2.71 1.87
C VAL A 294 6.16 -3.98 1.27
N GLY A 295 6.97 -4.84 0.64
CA GLY A 295 6.52 -6.11 0.10
C GLY A 295 5.88 -7.00 1.17
N GLU A 296 6.44 -7.02 2.39
CA GLU A 296 5.95 -7.84 3.49
C GLU A 296 4.63 -7.32 4.04
N ALA A 297 4.47 -6.00 4.16
CA ALA A 297 3.21 -5.41 4.56
C ALA A 297 2.11 -5.68 3.53
N MET A 298 2.42 -5.56 2.23
CA MET A 298 1.46 -5.84 1.16
C MET A 298 1.05 -7.32 1.11
N VAL A 299 2.01 -8.26 1.18
CA VAL A 299 1.70 -9.70 1.22
C VAL A 299 0.92 -10.05 2.50
N SER A 300 1.30 -9.49 3.64
CA SER A 300 0.57 -9.70 4.91
C SER A 300 -0.87 -9.21 4.85
N ALA A 301 -1.13 -8.09 4.19
CA ALA A 301 -2.48 -7.57 4.03
C ALA A 301 -3.35 -8.54 3.22
N VAL A 302 -2.85 -9.11 2.12
CA VAL A 302 -3.63 -10.09 1.34
C VAL A 302 -3.83 -11.39 2.10
N TYR A 303 -2.78 -11.92 2.75
CA TYR A 303 -2.89 -13.12 3.60
C TYR A 303 -3.83 -12.96 4.80
N SER A 304 -4.12 -11.72 5.21
CA SER A 304 -5.11 -11.47 6.27
C SER A 304 -6.55 -11.75 5.81
N GLY A 305 -6.82 -11.81 4.50
CA GLY A 305 -8.16 -11.91 3.92
C GLY A 305 -8.99 -10.62 4.03
N TYR A 306 -8.40 -9.53 4.53
CA TYR A 306 -9.06 -8.24 4.74
C TYR A 306 -8.49 -7.15 3.84
N GLY A 307 -9.38 -6.30 3.33
CA GLY A 307 -9.04 -5.01 2.74
C GLY A 307 -8.63 -3.98 3.79
N SER A 308 -7.68 -3.10 3.44
CA SER A 308 -7.16 -2.05 4.32
C SER A 308 -6.40 -0.97 3.55
N ILE A 309 -6.16 0.18 4.18
CA ILE A 309 -5.13 1.14 3.74
C ILE A 309 -3.89 0.91 4.60
N ILE A 310 -2.76 0.59 3.96
CA ILE A 310 -1.49 0.35 4.62
C ILE A 310 -0.72 1.67 4.68
N TYR A 311 -0.44 2.17 5.87
CA TYR A 311 0.38 3.37 6.07
C TYR A 311 1.80 2.98 6.47
N LEU A 312 2.79 3.30 5.63
CA LEU A 312 4.21 3.16 5.99
C LEU A 312 4.99 4.44 5.64
N PRO A 313 5.67 5.06 6.62
CA PRO A 313 5.56 4.80 8.07
C PRO A 313 4.13 5.06 8.59
N GLY A 314 3.76 4.48 9.73
CA GLY A 314 2.45 4.59 10.36
C GLY A 314 2.04 6.02 10.69
N LEU A 315 3.00 6.92 10.92
CA LEU A 315 2.78 8.36 11.04
C LEU A 315 2.02 8.95 9.83
N ASN A 316 2.13 8.36 8.65
CA ASN A 316 1.42 8.80 7.45
C ASN A 316 -0.11 8.77 7.63
N ARG A 317 -0.65 7.92 8.51
CA ARG A 317 -2.08 7.93 8.83
C ARG A 317 -2.52 9.30 9.33
N VAL A 318 -1.74 9.89 10.25
CA VAL A 318 -2.00 11.24 10.76
C VAL A 318 -1.86 12.27 9.64
N ALA A 319 -0.80 12.19 8.83
CA ALA A 319 -0.61 13.12 7.71
C ALA A 319 -1.80 13.13 6.74
N THR A 320 -2.44 11.97 6.48
CA THR A 320 -3.63 11.91 5.63
C THR A 320 -4.87 12.55 6.26
N THR A 321 -5.04 12.47 7.59
CA THR A 321 -6.15 13.15 8.28
C THR A 321 -6.05 14.67 8.22
N LEU A 322 -4.84 15.23 8.08
CA LEU A 322 -4.64 16.68 7.98
C LEU A 322 -5.30 17.29 6.73
N ARG A 323 -5.62 16.48 5.71
CA ARG A 323 -6.35 16.92 4.51
C ARG A 323 -7.78 17.38 4.83
N GLY A 324 -8.35 16.96 5.95
CA GLY A 324 -9.66 17.43 6.43
C GLY A 324 -9.60 18.76 7.20
N GLY A 325 -8.40 19.32 7.43
CA GLY A 325 -8.22 20.59 8.13
C GLY A 325 -8.38 21.82 7.22
N PRO A 326 -8.23 23.04 7.78
CA PRO A 326 -8.28 24.28 7.00
C PRO A 326 -7.20 24.35 5.91
N GLU A 327 -7.53 24.89 4.74
CA GLU A 327 -6.64 24.93 3.57
C GLU A 327 -5.30 25.62 3.86
N TRP A 328 -5.29 26.69 4.65
CA TRP A 328 -4.05 27.41 4.99
C TRP A 328 -3.04 26.53 5.74
N PHE A 329 -3.51 25.66 6.63
CA PHE A 329 -2.67 24.77 7.42
C PHE A 329 -2.09 23.68 6.53
N PHE A 330 -2.94 23.12 5.67
CA PHE A 330 -2.51 22.08 4.75
C PHE A 330 -1.53 22.61 3.69
N ARG A 331 -1.71 23.85 3.25
CA ARG A 331 -0.75 24.54 2.39
C ARG A 331 0.62 24.68 3.04
N LEU A 332 0.68 25.04 4.33
CA LEU A 332 1.93 25.10 5.10
C LEU A 332 2.65 23.75 5.12
N VAL A 333 1.91 22.65 5.35
CA VAL A 333 2.44 21.28 5.29
C VAL A 333 3.00 20.95 3.90
N ARG A 334 2.28 21.31 2.82
CA ARG A 334 2.73 21.08 1.43
C ARG A 334 3.95 21.92 1.07
N GLU A 335 4.04 23.17 1.49
CA GLU A 335 5.22 24.02 1.26
C GLU A 335 6.49 23.40 1.87
N GLY A 336 6.36 22.68 2.99
CA GLY A 336 7.46 21.90 3.56
C GLY A 336 8.02 20.81 2.63
N THR A 337 7.22 20.28 1.71
CA THR A 337 7.65 19.25 0.74
C THR A 337 8.48 19.81 -0.41
N ALA A 338 8.40 21.12 -0.69
CA ALA A 338 9.18 21.77 -1.74
C ALA A 338 10.70 21.70 -1.46
N ASN A 339 11.07 21.59 -0.19
CA ASN A 339 12.46 21.53 0.24
C ASN A 339 13.07 20.11 0.15
N PHE A 340 12.37 19.10 -0.40
CA PHE A 340 12.93 17.76 -0.54
C PHE A 340 13.94 17.71 -1.69
N ARG A 341 15.20 17.37 -1.38
CA ARG A 341 16.27 17.20 -2.38
C ARG A 341 16.31 15.77 -2.89
N ILE A 342 15.25 15.37 -3.59
CA ILE A 342 15.07 14.01 -4.09
C ILE A 342 15.16 14.04 -5.62
N ASN A 343 16.05 13.21 -6.15
CA ASN A 343 16.16 12.99 -7.58
C ASN A 343 15.28 11.79 -7.93
N PHE A 344 14.22 12.06 -8.68
CA PHE A 344 13.40 11.02 -9.28
C PHE A 344 13.97 10.72 -10.66
N ARG A 345 14.23 9.44 -10.93
CA ARG A 345 14.65 9.00 -12.27
C ARG A 345 13.98 7.68 -12.59
N GLY A 346 13.09 7.69 -13.57
CA GLY A 346 12.49 6.48 -14.12
C GLY A 346 13.57 5.63 -14.81
N ARG A 347 13.42 4.31 -14.74
CA ARG A 347 14.32 3.38 -15.44
C ARG A 347 14.01 3.28 -16.94
N GLN A 348 12.79 3.65 -17.31
CA GLN A 348 12.27 3.40 -18.64
C GLN A 348 12.55 4.57 -19.56
N GLU A 349 13.04 4.31 -20.76
CA GLU A 349 13.12 5.32 -21.81
C GLU A 349 11.76 5.40 -22.51
N VAL A 350 11.26 6.61 -22.75
CA VAL A 350 9.96 6.83 -23.39
C VAL A 350 10.18 7.57 -24.69
N ASP A 351 9.47 7.14 -25.72
CA ASP A 351 9.37 7.89 -26.96
C ASP A 351 8.64 9.23 -26.69
N PRO A 352 9.30 10.38 -26.92
CA PRO A 352 8.72 11.70 -26.63
C PRO A 352 7.42 12.00 -27.40
N GLN A 353 7.19 11.35 -28.55
CA GLN A 353 6.02 11.58 -29.40
C GLN A 353 4.86 10.65 -29.06
N THR A 354 5.14 9.37 -28.79
CA THR A 354 4.09 8.35 -28.61
C THR A 354 3.78 8.03 -27.15
N GLY A 355 4.69 8.38 -26.23
CA GLY A 355 4.58 8.03 -24.81
C GLY A 355 4.77 6.54 -24.52
N ASN A 356 5.12 5.74 -25.54
CA ASN A 356 5.39 4.31 -25.38
C ASN A 356 6.80 4.09 -24.84
N MET A 357 7.01 2.96 -24.16
CA MET A 357 8.34 2.59 -23.67
C MET A 357 9.22 2.13 -24.84
N LEU A 358 10.46 2.64 -24.88
CA LEU A 358 11.49 2.07 -25.76
C LEU A 358 11.89 0.69 -25.24
N LYS A 359 12.25 -0.22 -26.16
CA LYS A 359 12.62 -1.60 -25.80
C LYS A 359 13.80 -1.60 -24.80
N ALA A 360 13.60 -2.35 -23.72
CA ALA A 360 14.52 -2.48 -22.59
C ALA A 360 15.80 -3.25 -22.92
#